data_AF-A0AAW1I9B2-F1
#
_entry.id   AF-A0AAW1I9B2-F1
#
_cell.length_a   1.000
_cell.length_b   1.000
_cell.length_c   1.000
_cell.angle_alpha   90.00
_cell.angle_beta   90.00
_cell.angle_gamma   90.00
#
_symmetry.space_group_name_H-M   'P 1'
#
loop_
_entity.id
_entity.type
_entity.pdbx_description
1 polymer ?
#
loop_
_entity_poly.entity_id
_entity_poly.type
_entity_poly.pdbx_seq_one_letter_code
_entity_poly.pdbx_strand_id
1 'polypeptide(L)'
;MTLEEDESIVEHDDEESTITELTELVRSADSFKEIDDTEVERWTQCDKNEPGYQLFNEDDIVIQVLNQPGTSQPDSSENESQNEESDGTVSVKRVTNQQAEEAVNVLLDYIEQRESSDLIDILNLRKIRQTIKKDQRILSQTKVTDFFSKA
;
A
#
# COMPACT_ATOMS: atom_id res chain seq x y z
N MET A 1 16.29 20.91 -45.66
CA MET A 1 15.05 20.79 -44.88
C MET A 1 15.50 20.41 -43.50
N THR A 2 15.77 21.44 -42.70
CA THR A 2 16.21 21.35 -41.31
C THR A 2 15.05 20.80 -40.50
N LEU A 3 15.25 19.65 -39.87
CA LEU A 3 14.33 19.14 -38.86
C LEU A 3 14.59 20.01 -37.63
N GLU A 4 13.62 20.87 -37.33
CA GLU A 4 13.58 21.66 -36.10
C GLU A 4 13.48 20.66 -34.95
N GLU A 5 14.52 20.64 -34.13
CA GLU A 5 14.51 19.99 -32.82
C GLU A 5 13.51 20.75 -31.98
N ASP A 6 12.38 20.10 -31.65
CA ASP A 6 11.37 20.65 -30.77
C ASP A 6 11.98 20.77 -29.36
N GLU A 7 12.36 22.00 -29.04
CA GLU A 7 12.93 22.40 -27.76
C GLU A 7 11.93 22.05 -26.65
N SER A 8 12.26 21.03 -25.85
CA SER A 8 12.30 21.16 -24.40
C SER A 8 11.04 21.81 -23.78
N ILE A 9 9.96 21.03 -23.62
CA ILE A 9 9.05 21.26 -22.49
C ILE A 9 9.81 20.81 -21.23
N VAL A 10 10.55 21.74 -20.64
CA VAL A 10 10.91 21.66 -19.23
C VAL A 10 9.67 22.12 -18.51
N GLU A 11 8.83 21.19 -18.06
CA GLU A 11 7.86 21.46 -17.00
C GLU A 11 8.67 21.80 -15.76
N HIS A 12 9.01 23.09 -15.63
CA HIS A 12 9.47 23.61 -14.37
C HIS A 12 8.22 23.73 -13.51
N ASP A 13 7.94 22.68 -12.73
CA ASP A 13 6.95 22.74 -11.67
C ASP A 13 7.44 23.79 -10.65
N ASP A 14 6.99 25.03 -10.82
CA ASP A 14 7.16 26.05 -9.80
C ASP A 14 6.32 25.60 -8.60
N GLU A 15 6.97 25.01 -7.60
CA GLU A 15 6.32 24.49 -6.37
C GLU A 15 5.43 25.55 -5.70
N GLU A 16 5.79 26.83 -5.80
CA GLU A 16 4.98 27.94 -5.30
C GLU A 16 3.67 28.10 -6.10
N SER A 17 3.71 27.89 -7.42
CA SER A 17 2.52 27.94 -8.29
C SER A 17 1.56 26.78 -8.03
N THR A 18 2.09 25.59 -7.74
CA THR A 18 1.26 24.39 -7.50
C THR A 18 0.54 24.45 -6.14
N ILE A 19 1.19 24.99 -5.10
CA ILE A 19 0.55 25.19 -3.79
C ILE A 19 -0.60 26.19 -3.88
N THR A 20 -0.43 27.32 -4.58
CA THR A 20 -1.52 28.31 -4.73
C THR A 20 -2.72 27.72 -5.47
N GLU A 21 -2.51 26.93 -6.52
CA GLU A 21 -3.60 26.26 -7.25
C GLU A 21 -4.36 25.26 -6.34
N LEU A 22 -3.63 24.48 -5.55
CA LEU A 22 -4.21 23.56 -4.59
C LEU A 22 -5.00 24.30 -3.50
N THR A 23 -4.52 25.45 -3.02
CA THR A 23 -5.27 26.27 -2.06
C THR A 23 -6.58 26.78 -2.66
N GLU A 24 -6.58 27.25 -3.89
CA GLU A 24 -7.80 27.68 -4.58
C GLU A 24 -8.80 26.53 -4.72
N LEU A 25 -8.31 25.34 -5.07
CA LEU A 25 -9.12 24.13 -5.17
C LEU A 25 -9.73 23.76 -3.81
N VAL A 26 -8.94 23.77 -2.73
CA VAL A 26 -9.42 23.45 -1.37
C VAL A 26 -10.46 24.48 -0.91
N ARG A 27 -10.23 25.77 -1.18
CA ARG A 27 -11.16 26.87 -0.84
C ARG A 27 -12.46 26.83 -1.64
N SER A 28 -12.52 26.09 -2.75
CA SER A 28 -13.77 25.90 -3.50
C SER A 28 -14.86 25.23 -2.67
N ALA A 29 -14.48 24.47 -1.64
CA ALA A 29 -15.39 23.91 -0.67
C ALA A 29 -15.69 24.91 0.47
N ASP A 30 -16.98 25.13 0.76
CA ASP A 30 -17.45 26.15 1.70
C ASP A 30 -16.87 26.02 3.12
N SER A 31 -16.49 24.81 3.54
CA SER A 31 -15.93 24.51 4.86
C SER A 31 -14.45 24.89 5.01
N PHE A 32 -13.76 25.24 3.92
CA PHE A 32 -12.30 25.39 3.89
C PHE A 32 -11.84 26.77 3.43
N LYS A 33 -12.71 27.78 3.47
CA LYS A 33 -12.40 29.16 3.05
C LYS A 33 -11.26 29.82 3.84
N GLU A 34 -11.05 29.40 5.08
CA GLU A 34 -10.02 29.95 5.97
C GLU A 34 -8.63 29.31 5.80
N ILE A 35 -8.52 28.23 5.01
CA ILE A 35 -7.24 27.56 4.74
C ILE A 35 -6.34 28.47 3.91
N ASP A 36 -5.06 28.54 4.24
CA ASP A 36 -4.04 29.28 3.50
C ASP A 36 -2.98 28.36 2.90
N ASP A 37 -2.09 28.96 2.09
CA ASP A 37 -1.04 28.24 1.37
C ASP A 37 -0.09 27.52 2.34
N THR A 38 0.15 28.09 3.53
CA THR A 38 0.99 27.48 4.58
C THR A 38 0.39 26.18 5.09
N GLU A 39 -0.93 26.14 5.28
CA GLU A 39 -1.64 24.95 5.74
C GLU A 39 -1.63 23.85 4.67
N VAL A 40 -1.82 24.22 3.40
CA VAL A 40 -1.74 23.29 2.26
C VAL A 40 -0.32 22.77 2.08
N GLU A 41 0.69 23.63 2.18
CA GLU A 41 2.10 23.25 2.15
C GLU A 41 2.45 22.27 3.29
N ARG A 42 1.91 22.50 4.49
CA ARG A 42 2.12 21.56 5.60
C ARG A 42 1.53 20.18 5.30
N TRP A 43 0.41 20.11 4.58
CA TRP A 43 -0.20 18.83 4.21
C TRP A 43 0.63 18.11 3.15
N THR A 44 1.15 18.81 2.14
CA THR A 44 1.98 18.20 1.09
C THR A 44 3.33 17.72 1.61
N GLN A 45 3.81 18.25 2.73
CA GLN A 45 5.08 17.86 3.35
C GLN A 45 4.93 16.87 4.52
N CYS A 46 3.71 16.42 4.86
CA CYS A 46 3.46 15.72 6.12
C CYS A 46 4.18 14.36 6.25
N ASP A 47 4.44 13.70 5.12
CA ASP A 47 5.06 12.37 5.01
C ASP A 47 6.46 12.42 4.35
N LYS A 48 7.01 13.61 4.09
CA LYS A 48 8.29 13.79 3.38
C LYS A 48 9.46 13.00 3.99
N ASN A 49 9.44 12.78 5.30
CA ASN A 49 10.49 12.05 6.03
C ASN A 49 10.12 10.58 6.33
N GLU A 50 8.94 10.11 5.91
CA GLU A 50 8.51 8.75 6.13
C GLU A 50 9.16 7.80 5.11
N PRO A 51 9.83 6.72 5.56
CA PRO A 51 10.42 5.75 4.64
C PRO A 51 9.40 5.15 3.67
N GLY A 52 9.64 5.30 2.37
CA GLY A 52 8.75 4.82 1.30
C GLY A 52 7.90 5.91 0.63
N TYR A 53 7.89 7.14 1.17
CA TYR A 53 7.17 8.29 0.60
C TYR A 53 8.11 9.36 0.02
N GLN A 54 9.39 9.01 -0.20
CA GLN A 54 10.33 9.93 -0.83
C GLN A 54 9.93 10.22 -2.28
N LEU A 55 9.83 11.50 -2.63
CA LEU A 55 9.80 11.94 -4.02
C LEU A 55 11.20 11.86 -4.61
N PHE A 56 11.32 11.11 -5.70
CA PHE A 56 12.54 11.00 -6.48
C PHE A 56 12.33 11.71 -7.82
N ASN A 57 13.32 12.48 -8.26
CA ASN A 57 13.34 12.97 -9.64
C ASN A 57 13.69 11.81 -10.60
N GLU A 58 13.58 12.06 -11.91
CA GLU A 58 13.81 11.03 -12.93
C GLU A 58 15.19 10.35 -12.80
N ASP A 59 16.24 11.12 -12.55
CA ASP A 59 17.60 10.61 -12.38
C ASP A 59 17.74 9.76 -11.12
N ASP A 60 17.18 10.22 -10.00
CA ASP A 60 17.18 9.51 -8.72
C ASP A 60 16.39 8.20 -8.80
N ILE A 61 15.29 8.16 -9.57
CA ILE A 61 14.53 6.94 -9.85
C ILE A 61 15.42 5.94 -10.60
N VAL A 62 16.10 6.37 -11.66
CA VAL A 62 16.98 5.51 -12.46
C VAL A 62 18.11 4.97 -11.58
N ILE A 63 18.74 5.82 -10.78
CA ILE A 63 19.79 5.43 -9.84
C ILE A 63 19.26 4.40 -8.83
N GLN A 64 18.07 4.62 -8.28
CA GLN A 64 17.46 3.71 -7.31
C GLN A 64 17.15 2.33 -7.92
N VAL A 65 16.64 2.29 -9.15
CA VAL A 65 16.32 1.04 -9.86
C VAL A 65 17.59 0.28 -10.28
N LEU A 66 18.63 0.99 -10.71
CA LEU A 66 19.91 0.39 -11.10
C LEU A 66 20.73 -0.11 -9.89
N ASN A 67 20.62 0.58 -8.74
CA ASN A 67 21.28 0.19 -7.50
C ASN A 67 20.50 -0.86 -6.70
N GLN A 68 19.29 -1.23 -7.12
CA GLN A 68 18.59 -2.37 -6.56
C GLN A 68 19.30 -3.68 -6.98
N PRO A 69 19.78 -4.48 -6.01
CA PRO A 69 20.40 -5.77 -6.32
C PRO A 69 19.32 -6.72 -6.84
N GLY A 70 19.23 -6.90 -8.16
CA GLY A 70 18.35 -7.91 -8.78
C GLY A 70 17.74 -7.55 -10.14
N THR A 71 17.80 -6.29 -10.60
CA THR A 71 17.08 -5.85 -11.81
C THR A 71 17.85 -6.04 -13.12
N SER A 72 19.10 -6.53 -13.05
CA SER A 72 19.89 -6.89 -14.23
C SER A 72 19.96 -8.41 -14.42
N GLN A 73 18.88 -9.04 -14.89
CA GLN A 73 19.04 -10.28 -15.66
C GLN A 73 18.06 -10.33 -16.85
N PRO A 74 18.55 -10.59 -18.07
CA PRO A 74 17.72 -10.95 -19.20
C PRO A 74 17.23 -12.40 -19.03
N ASP A 75 16.02 -12.65 -19.53
CA ASP A 75 15.33 -13.94 -19.55
C ASP A 75 16.28 -15.12 -19.86
N SER A 76 16.38 -16.08 -18.94
CA SER A 76 16.76 -17.46 -19.25
C SER A 76 16.35 -18.44 -18.15
N SER A 77 15.40 -19.29 -18.52
CA SER A 77 15.33 -20.73 -18.23
C SER A 77 15.28 -21.21 -16.78
N GLU A 78 14.09 -21.71 -16.43
CA GLU A 78 13.85 -23.00 -15.76
C GLU A 78 14.97 -23.54 -14.85
N ASN A 79 14.79 -23.44 -13.53
CA ASN A 79 14.97 -24.59 -12.65
C ASN A 79 14.25 -24.36 -11.31
N GLU A 80 13.38 -25.29 -10.93
CA GLU A 80 12.86 -25.38 -9.57
C GLU A 80 13.98 -25.76 -8.62
N SER A 81 14.28 -24.95 -7.62
CA SER A 81 14.79 -25.39 -6.32
C SER A 81 14.72 -24.25 -5.30
N GLN A 82 14.15 -24.59 -4.15
CA GLN A 82 14.14 -23.84 -2.91
C GLN A 82 15.48 -23.14 -2.66
N ASN A 83 15.48 -21.83 -2.39
CA ASN A 83 15.79 -21.29 -1.08
C ASN A 83 15.68 -19.76 -1.13
N GLU A 84 15.49 -19.20 0.05
CA GLU A 84 15.21 -17.83 0.39
C GLU A 84 16.20 -16.80 -0.15
N GLU A 85 15.70 -15.56 -0.19
CA GLU A 85 16.41 -14.28 -0.09
C GLU A 85 16.56 -13.42 -1.36
N SER A 86 16.06 -12.19 -1.18
CA SER A 86 16.36 -10.96 -1.90
C SER A 86 15.56 -10.65 -3.18
N ASP A 87 14.35 -10.12 -2.97
CA ASP A 87 13.92 -8.95 -3.74
C ASP A 87 13.77 -7.79 -2.77
N GLY A 88 14.40 -6.65 -3.08
CA GLY A 88 14.46 -5.44 -2.24
C GLY A 88 13.15 -4.65 -2.19
N THR A 89 12.04 -5.27 -2.57
CA THR A 89 10.73 -4.82 -2.12
C THR A 89 10.60 -5.18 -0.64
N VAL A 90 10.18 -4.25 0.22
CA VAL A 90 9.73 -4.63 1.56
C VAL A 90 8.61 -5.62 1.35
N SER A 91 8.94 -6.91 1.41
CA SER A 91 7.97 -7.99 1.40
C SER A 91 7.27 -7.86 2.73
N VAL A 92 6.26 -6.99 2.76
CA VAL A 92 5.28 -6.96 3.83
C VAL A 92 4.67 -8.34 3.77
N LYS A 93 5.18 -9.24 4.63
CA LYS A 93 4.68 -10.60 4.75
C LYS A 93 3.17 -10.48 4.91
N ARG A 94 2.44 -10.79 3.85
CA ARG A 94 0.98 -10.69 3.89
C ARG A 94 0.51 -11.62 4.99
N VAL A 95 -0.16 -11.05 5.98
CA VAL A 95 -0.76 -11.84 7.06
C VAL A 95 -1.75 -12.79 6.42
N THR A 96 -1.51 -14.08 6.55
CA THR A 96 -2.41 -15.10 6.03
C THR A 96 -3.71 -15.10 6.83
N ASN A 97 -4.81 -15.56 6.22
CA ASN A 97 -6.09 -15.67 6.93
C ASN A 97 -5.99 -16.52 8.21
N GLN A 98 -5.12 -17.53 8.22
CA GLN A 98 -4.87 -18.36 9.39
C GLN A 98 -4.18 -17.57 10.51
N GLN A 99 -3.14 -16.80 10.17
CA GLN A 99 -2.44 -15.94 11.14
C GLN A 99 -3.36 -14.85 11.71
N ALA A 100 -4.21 -14.26 10.88
CA ALA A 100 -5.20 -13.28 11.32
C ALA A 100 -6.24 -13.90 12.27
N GLU A 101 -6.70 -15.12 11.99
CA GLU A 101 -7.64 -15.84 12.87
C GLU A 101 -7.00 -16.17 14.22
N GLU A 102 -5.78 -16.68 14.23
CA GLU A 102 -5.04 -16.99 15.45
C GLU A 102 -4.80 -15.74 16.30
N ALA A 103 -4.35 -14.64 15.69
CA ALA A 103 -4.14 -13.37 16.37
C ALA A 103 -5.42 -12.83 17.03
N VAL A 104 -6.55 -12.89 16.34
CA VAL A 104 -7.85 -12.44 16.88
C VAL A 104 -8.32 -13.33 18.03
N ASN A 105 -8.08 -14.65 17.97
CA ASN A 105 -8.42 -15.55 19.08
C ASN A 105 -7.55 -15.25 20.33
N VAL A 106 -6.24 -15.08 20.15
CA VAL A 106 -5.33 -14.73 21.26
C VAL A 106 -5.73 -13.40 21.92
N LEU A 107 -6.07 -12.39 21.11
CA LEU A 107 -6.49 -11.09 21.62
C LEU A 107 -7.84 -11.17 22.36
N LEU A 108 -8.79 -11.95 21.85
CA LEU A 108 -10.06 -12.20 22.52
C LEU A 108 -9.84 -12.86 23.89
N ASP A 109 -9.02 -13.91 23.95
CA ASP A 109 -8.71 -14.62 25.19
C ASP A 109 -8.07 -13.69 26.23
N TYR A 110 -7.17 -12.80 25.79
CA TYR A 110 -6.53 -11.81 26.66
C TYR A 110 -7.51 -10.78 27.22
N ILE A 111 -8.41 -10.26 26.38
CA ILE A 111 -9.40 -9.26 26.80
C ILE A 111 -10.46 -9.92 27.69
N GLU A 112 -10.92 -11.12 27.39
CA GLU A 112 -11.93 -11.80 28.21
C GLU A 112 -11.43 -12.12 29.64
N GLN A 113 -10.11 -12.21 29.84
CA GLN A 113 -9.49 -12.42 31.17
C GLN A 113 -9.31 -11.12 31.98
N ARG A 114 -9.40 -9.95 31.36
CA ARG A 114 -9.28 -8.65 32.05
C ARG A 114 -10.61 -8.26 32.69
N GLU A 115 -10.58 -7.91 33.98
CA GLU A 115 -11.78 -7.51 34.74
C GLU A 115 -12.40 -6.17 34.29
N SER A 116 -11.62 -5.33 33.59
CA SER A 116 -12.04 -4.00 33.10
C SER A 116 -12.31 -3.95 31.60
N SER A 117 -12.60 -5.09 30.99
CA SER A 117 -12.79 -5.16 29.55
C SER A 117 -14.08 -4.51 29.07
N ASP A 118 -13.96 -3.68 28.04
CA ASP A 118 -15.11 -3.07 27.39
C ASP A 118 -15.85 -4.14 26.56
N LEU A 119 -17.16 -4.28 26.83
CA LEU A 119 -18.03 -5.18 26.09
C LEU A 119 -18.05 -4.81 24.59
N ILE A 120 -17.91 -3.52 24.26
CA ILE A 120 -17.91 -3.05 22.87
C ILE A 120 -16.71 -3.63 22.12
N ASP A 121 -15.52 -3.64 22.73
CA ASP A 121 -14.31 -4.20 22.14
C ASP A 121 -14.45 -5.71 21.91
N ILE A 122 -15.01 -6.44 22.87
CA ILE A 122 -15.27 -7.88 22.75
C ILE A 122 -16.23 -8.16 21.58
N LEU A 123 -17.31 -7.38 21.46
CA LEU A 123 -18.27 -7.55 20.36
C LEU A 123 -17.63 -7.24 19.00
N ASN A 124 -16.82 -6.19 18.92
CA ASN A 124 -16.09 -5.83 17.71
C ASN A 124 -15.12 -6.93 17.28
N LEU A 125 -14.35 -7.49 18.21
CA LEU A 125 -13.41 -8.58 17.93
C LEU A 125 -14.13 -9.87 17.50
N ARG A 126 -15.27 -10.21 18.11
CA ARG A 126 -16.09 -11.34 17.67
C ARG A 126 -16.64 -11.14 16.26
N LYS A 127 -17.04 -9.92 15.90
CA LYS A 127 -17.46 -9.56 14.54
C LYS A 127 -16.31 -9.72 13.54
N ILE A 128 -15.12 -9.21 13.87
CA ILE A 128 -13.91 -9.35 13.04
C ILE A 128 -13.58 -10.83 12.80
N ARG A 129 -13.58 -11.66 13.86
CA ARG A 129 -13.39 -13.11 13.74
C ARG A 129 -14.37 -13.76 12.78
N GLN A 130 -15.65 -13.36 12.82
CA GLN A 130 -16.68 -13.90 11.93
C GLN A 130 -16.44 -13.51 10.47
N THR A 131 -15.98 -12.29 10.21
CA THR A 131 -15.61 -11.83 8.87
C THR A 131 -14.46 -12.67 8.32
N ILE A 132 -13.37 -12.83 9.08
CA ILE A 132 -12.21 -13.64 8.66
C ILE A 132 -12.64 -15.07 8.29
N LYS A 133 -13.49 -15.70 9.10
CA LYS A 133 -14.01 -17.05 8.82
C LYS A 133 -14.89 -17.12 7.58
N LYS A 134 -15.64 -16.05 7.27
CA LYS A 134 -16.47 -15.98 6.07
C LYS A 134 -15.58 -15.92 4.83
N ASP A 135 -14.52 -15.12 4.87
CA ASP A 135 -13.60 -14.94 3.75
C ASP A 135 -12.85 -16.23 3.43
N GLN A 136 -12.49 -17.02 4.45
CA GLN A 136 -11.93 -18.37 4.26
C GLN A 136 -12.88 -19.31 3.50
N ARG A 137 -14.20 -19.22 3.71
CA ARG A 137 -15.19 -20.11 3.06
C ARG A 137 -15.48 -19.71 1.60
N ILE A 138 -15.37 -18.43 1.27
CA ILE A 138 -15.66 -17.94 -0.09
C ILE A 138 -14.55 -18.40 -1.07
N LEU A 139 -13.32 -18.57 -0.57
CA LEU A 139 -12.17 -19.00 -1.36
C LEU A 139 -12.17 -20.50 -1.69
N SER A 140 -13.05 -21.32 -1.09
CA SER A 140 -13.19 -22.73 -1.46
C SER A 140 -14.15 -22.90 -2.64
N GLN A 141 -13.78 -22.40 -3.82
CA GLN A 141 -14.47 -22.78 -5.05
C GLN A 141 -14.13 -24.24 -5.38
N THR A 142 -15.13 -25.13 -5.29
CA THR A 142 -14.98 -26.52 -5.74
C THR A 142 -14.74 -26.55 -7.24
N LYS A 143 -13.71 -27.26 -7.71
CA LYS A 143 -13.46 -27.36 -9.16
C LYS A 143 -14.60 -28.15 -9.79
N VAL A 144 -15.04 -27.73 -10.97
CA VAL A 144 -16.09 -28.44 -11.73
C VAL A 144 -15.72 -29.91 -11.95
N THR A 145 -14.43 -30.22 -12.08
CA THR A 145 -13.88 -31.58 -12.18
C THR A 145 -14.14 -32.46 -10.95
N ASP A 146 -14.28 -31.87 -9.77
CA ASP A 146 -14.53 -32.61 -8.52
C ASP A 146 -15.95 -33.19 -8.47
N PHE A 147 -16.86 -32.67 -9.31
CA PHE A 147 -18.20 -33.24 -9.48
C PHE A 147 -18.22 -34.48 -10.40
N PHE A 148 -17.19 -34.65 -11.22
CA PHE A 148 -17.08 -35.75 -12.17
C PHE A 148 -16.18 -36.91 -11.69
N SER A 149 -15.42 -36.71 -10.61
CA SER A 149 -14.55 -37.73 -10.01
C SER A 149 -15.26 -38.70 -9.06
N LYS A 150 -16.57 -38.52 -8.86
CA LYS A 150 -17.41 -39.36 -7.99
C LYS A 150 -18.31 -40.35 -8.74
N ALA A 151 -17.99 -40.62 -10.01
CA ALA A 151 -18.66 -41.61 -10.85
C ALA A 151 -17.88 -42.93 -10.87
#